data_AF-A0A8C7DQQ5-F1
#
_entry.id   AF-A0A8C7DQQ5-F1
#
_cell.length_a   1.000
_cell.length_b   1.000
_cell.length_c   1.000
_cell.angle_alpha   90.00
_cell.angle_beta   90.00
_cell.angle_gamma   90.00
#
_symmetry.space_group_name_H-M   'P 1'
#
loop_
_entity.id
_entity.type
_entity.pdbx_description
1 polymer ?
#
loop_
_entity_poly.entity_id
_entity_poly.type
_entity_poly.pdbx_seq_one_letter_code
_entity_poly.pdbx_strand_id
1 'polypeptide(L)'
;MVSVFVDTSGASEITARQDKLTVQGVDASHKLAEHDLVRMNKYKKLITRVGQKHGLDPAIIAGIISRESRAGAVLDHGWGDHGNGFGLMQVDKRYHKIVGTWDSEEHISQGSEILNEFIRRIQAKFPAWPKEHQLKGAVLLTHL
;
A
#
# COMPACT_ATOMS: atom_id res chain seq x y z
N MET A 1 -10.36 15.16 -6.42
CA MET A 1 -9.24 14.53 -5.69
C MET A 1 -8.99 15.40 -4.47
N VAL A 2 -9.20 14.88 -3.27
CA VAL A 2 -8.91 15.64 -2.04
C VAL A 2 -7.42 15.50 -1.80
N SER A 3 -6.66 16.59 -1.93
CA SER A 3 -5.28 16.65 -1.46
C SER A 3 -5.34 16.70 0.08
N VAL A 4 -5.33 15.53 0.71
CA VAL A 4 -5.37 15.38 2.16
C VAL A 4 -3.93 15.37 2.70
N PHE A 5 -3.57 16.37 3.50
CA PHE A 5 -2.28 16.40 4.19
C PHE A 5 -2.34 15.45 5.38
N VAL A 6 -1.73 14.27 5.25
CA VAL A 6 -1.71 13.25 6.30
C VAL A 6 -0.40 13.37 7.09
N ASP A 7 -0.48 13.75 8.35
CA ASP A 7 0.69 13.77 9.24
C ASP A 7 1.31 12.37 9.36
N THR A 8 2.63 12.29 9.28
CA THR A 8 3.37 11.03 9.40
C THR A 8 4.71 11.23 10.11
N SER A 9 5.05 10.30 10.99
CA SER A 9 6.40 10.19 11.56
C SER A 9 7.34 9.38 10.67
N GLY A 10 6.83 8.77 9.59
CA GLY A 10 7.58 7.88 8.70
C GLY A 10 8.00 6.56 9.34
N ALA A 11 9.07 5.98 8.80
CA ALA A 11 9.54 4.64 9.11
C ALA A 11 10.21 4.56 10.49
N SER A 12 9.88 3.52 11.24
CA SER A 12 10.60 3.18 12.47
C SER A 12 12.03 2.73 12.17
N GLU A 13 12.88 2.70 13.19
CA GLU A 13 14.24 2.17 13.06
C GLU A 13 14.26 0.72 12.54
N ILE A 14 13.33 -0.13 13.01
CA ILE A 14 13.19 -1.53 12.56
C ILE A 14 12.94 -1.57 11.04
N THR A 15 12.06 -0.70 10.54
CA THR A 15 11.73 -0.63 9.11
C THR A 15 12.92 -0.09 8.30
N ALA A 16 13.57 0.97 8.78
CA ALA A 16 14.73 1.58 8.11
C ALA A 16 15.91 0.59 7.97
N ARG A 17 16.10 -0.30 8.94
CA ARG A 17 17.16 -1.33 8.90
C ARG A 17 16.98 -2.35 7.78
N GLN A 18 15.79 -2.53 7.20
CA GLN A 18 15.57 -3.44 6.06
C GLN A 18 16.46 -3.09 4.87
N ASP A 19 16.67 -1.79 4.62
CA ASP A 19 17.54 -1.29 3.56
C ASP A 19 18.88 -0.77 4.12
N LYS A 20 19.24 -1.17 5.36
CA LYS A 20 20.46 -0.76 6.07
C LYS A 20 20.63 0.77 6.16
N LEU A 21 19.51 1.49 6.26
CA LEU A 21 19.53 2.95 6.33
C LEU A 21 20.01 3.42 7.71
N THR A 22 20.79 4.50 7.72
CA THR A 22 21.24 5.18 8.95
C THR A 22 20.31 6.31 9.38
N VAL A 23 19.35 6.67 8.52
CA VAL A 23 18.32 7.68 8.79
C VAL A 23 17.04 7.00 9.28
N GLN A 24 16.18 7.75 9.96
CA GLN A 24 14.89 7.28 10.48
C GLN A 24 13.74 8.19 10.03
N GLY A 25 12.51 7.80 10.33
CA GLY A 25 11.33 8.62 10.14
C GLY A 25 10.99 8.90 8.67
N VAL A 26 10.62 10.13 8.36
CA VAL A 26 10.17 10.54 7.02
C VAL A 26 11.28 10.34 5.98
N ASP A 27 12.52 10.72 6.29
CA ASP A 27 13.65 10.57 5.37
C ASP A 27 13.94 9.11 5.05
N ALA A 28 13.85 8.22 6.03
CA ALA A 28 13.96 6.78 5.78
C ALA A 28 12.84 6.29 4.84
N SER A 29 11.61 6.75 5.05
CA SER A 29 10.48 6.38 4.18
C SER A 29 10.70 6.83 2.73
N HIS A 30 11.20 8.04 2.53
CA HIS A 30 11.53 8.55 1.20
C HIS A 30 12.62 7.72 0.53
N LYS A 31 13.69 7.34 1.24
CA LYS A 31 14.74 6.47 0.68
C LYS A 31 14.23 5.07 0.33
N LEU A 32 13.42 4.47 1.19
CA LEU A 32 12.79 3.16 0.91
C LEU A 32 11.94 3.22 -0.37
N ALA A 33 11.14 4.28 -0.52
CA ALA A 33 10.32 4.49 -1.71
C ALA A 33 11.17 4.79 -2.97
N GLU A 34 12.26 5.55 -2.83
CA GLU A 34 13.22 5.83 -3.90
C GLU A 34 13.87 4.55 -4.43
N HIS A 35 14.30 3.65 -3.53
CA HIS A 35 14.85 2.35 -3.91
C HIS A 35 13.86 1.49 -4.71
N ASP A 36 12.56 1.67 -4.47
CA ASP A 36 11.47 0.96 -5.17
C ASP A 36 11.06 1.61 -6.48
N LEU A 37 11.42 2.88 -6.72
CA LEU A 37 10.91 3.69 -7.83
C LEU A 37 11.12 3.05 -9.20
N VAL A 38 12.30 2.47 -9.45
CA VAL A 38 12.61 1.82 -10.74
C VAL A 38 11.65 0.65 -11.02
N ARG A 39 11.39 -0.20 -10.03
CA ARG A 39 10.44 -1.32 -10.16
C ARG A 39 9.00 -0.82 -10.22
N MET A 40 8.67 0.17 -9.40
CA MET A 40 7.33 0.78 -9.36
C MET A 40 6.93 1.36 -10.72
N ASN A 41 7.88 1.93 -11.46
CA ASN A 41 7.62 2.50 -12.79
C ASN A 41 7.09 1.47 -13.81
N LYS A 42 7.38 0.17 -13.65
CA LYS A 42 6.77 -0.91 -14.46
C LYS A 42 5.23 -0.92 -14.32
N TYR A 43 4.72 -0.59 -13.15
CA TYR A 43 3.30 -0.68 -12.81
C TYR A 43 2.59 0.68 -12.82
N LYS A 44 3.30 1.80 -13.03
CA LYS A 44 2.79 3.17 -12.93
C LYS A 44 1.49 3.40 -13.72
N LYS A 45 1.41 2.90 -14.95
CA LYS A 45 0.21 3.03 -15.80
C LYS A 45 -1.00 2.29 -15.21
N LEU A 46 -0.78 1.08 -14.67
CA LEU A 46 -1.83 0.29 -14.03
C LEU A 46 -2.28 0.96 -12.73
N ILE A 47 -1.34 1.34 -11.87
CA ILE A 47 -1.61 2.02 -10.59
C ILE A 47 -2.42 3.31 -10.81
N THR A 48 -2.07 4.09 -11.84
CA THR A 48 -2.79 5.32 -12.19
C THR A 48 -4.21 5.03 -12.64
N ARG A 49 -4.41 4.04 -13.53
CA ARG A 49 -5.74 3.65 -14.03
C ARG A 49 -6.63 3.12 -12.90
N VAL A 50 -6.09 2.26 -12.04
CA VAL A 50 -6.81 1.71 -10.89
C VAL A 50 -7.15 2.80 -9.87
N GLY A 51 -6.22 3.70 -9.57
CA GLY A 51 -6.49 4.85 -8.70
C GLY A 51 -7.64 5.71 -9.21
N GLN A 52 -7.63 6.03 -10.51
CA GLN A 52 -8.73 6.76 -11.15
C GLN A 52 -10.07 5.99 -11.07
N LYS A 53 -10.06 4.69 -11.36
CA LYS A 53 -11.25 3.82 -11.30
C LYS A 53 -11.89 3.78 -9.91
N HIS A 54 -11.06 3.78 -8.85
CA HIS A 54 -11.52 3.60 -7.47
C HIS A 54 -11.58 4.89 -6.65
N GLY A 55 -11.28 6.04 -7.25
CA GLY A 55 -11.26 7.33 -6.55
C GLY A 55 -10.15 7.44 -5.50
N LEU A 56 -9.05 6.71 -5.67
CA LEU A 56 -7.88 6.72 -4.79
C LEU A 56 -6.72 7.47 -5.45
N ASP A 57 -5.93 8.18 -4.65
CA ASP A 57 -4.69 8.75 -5.14
C ASP A 57 -3.72 7.62 -5.54
N PRO A 58 -3.23 7.57 -6.80
CA PRO A 58 -2.24 6.58 -7.24
C PRO A 58 -1.00 6.50 -6.33
N ALA A 59 -0.61 7.60 -5.68
CA ALA A 59 0.51 7.63 -4.75
C ALA A 59 0.26 6.80 -3.48
N ILE A 60 -0.99 6.72 -3.00
CA ILE A 60 -1.35 5.86 -1.87
C ILE A 60 -1.19 4.39 -2.25
N ILE A 61 -1.69 4.01 -3.43
CA ILE A 61 -1.54 2.64 -3.96
C ILE A 61 -0.06 2.29 -4.12
N ALA A 62 0.73 3.18 -4.72
CA ALA A 62 2.18 2.99 -4.86
C ALA A 62 2.90 2.86 -3.50
N GLY A 63 2.52 3.68 -2.51
CA GLY A 63 3.07 3.59 -1.14
C GLY A 63 2.78 2.25 -0.48
N ILE A 64 1.55 1.74 -0.62
CA ILE A 64 1.17 0.41 -0.14
C ILE A 64 2.01 -0.65 -0.85
N ILE A 65 2.08 -0.64 -2.19
CA ILE A 65 2.87 -1.62 -2.95
C ILE A 65 4.35 -1.61 -2.56
N SER A 66 4.94 -0.42 -2.37
CA SER A 66 6.32 -0.28 -1.89
C SER A 66 6.49 -0.96 -0.54
N ARG A 67 5.59 -0.69 0.42
CA ARG A 67 5.69 -1.28 1.75
C ARG A 67 5.41 -2.79 1.77
N GLU A 68 4.41 -3.26 1.04
CA GLU A 68 3.95 -4.65 1.07
C GLU A 68 4.91 -5.61 0.35
N SER A 69 5.44 -5.19 -0.79
CA SER A 69 6.17 -6.10 -1.69
C SER A 69 7.47 -5.55 -2.22
N ARG A 70 7.88 -4.33 -1.83
CA ARG A 70 9.01 -3.62 -2.44
C ARG A 70 8.89 -3.58 -3.98
N ALA A 71 7.67 -3.31 -4.44
CA ALA A 71 7.24 -3.42 -5.85
C ALA A 71 7.53 -4.79 -6.48
N GLY A 72 7.30 -5.87 -5.71
CA GLY A 72 7.49 -7.25 -6.11
C GLY A 72 8.86 -7.85 -5.79
N ALA A 73 9.83 -7.09 -5.29
CA ALA A 73 11.20 -7.56 -5.11
C ALA A 73 11.37 -8.63 -4.01
N VAL A 74 10.44 -8.71 -3.06
CA VAL A 74 10.48 -9.68 -1.95
C VAL A 74 9.48 -10.82 -2.11
N LEU A 75 8.84 -10.95 -3.27
CA LEU A 75 7.84 -11.98 -3.54
C LEU A 75 8.48 -13.22 -4.18
N ASP A 76 8.00 -14.40 -3.78
CA ASP A 76 8.29 -15.66 -4.44
C ASP A 76 7.10 -16.08 -5.31
N HIS A 77 7.24 -15.93 -6.64
CA HIS A 77 6.16 -16.19 -7.61
C HIS A 77 4.83 -15.49 -7.27
N GLY A 78 4.92 -14.28 -6.72
CA GLY A 78 3.76 -13.48 -6.29
C GLY A 78 3.33 -13.70 -4.85
N TRP A 79 3.92 -14.62 -4.12
CA TRP A 79 3.59 -14.88 -2.72
C TRP A 79 4.58 -14.21 -1.76
N GLY A 80 4.05 -13.61 -0.71
CA GLY A 80 4.79 -13.12 0.44
C GLY A 80 4.12 -13.57 1.74
N ASP A 81 4.49 -12.98 2.87
CA ASP A 81 3.97 -13.31 4.21
C ASP A 81 3.76 -14.82 4.46
N HIS A 82 4.85 -15.59 4.37
CA HIS A 82 4.82 -17.05 4.58
C HIS A 82 3.80 -17.79 3.68
N GLY A 83 3.51 -17.23 2.50
CA GLY A 83 2.57 -17.77 1.53
C GLY A 83 1.11 -17.33 1.72
N ASN A 84 0.80 -16.39 2.60
CA ASN A 84 -0.57 -15.90 2.82
C ASN A 84 -0.90 -14.66 1.97
N GLY A 85 0.04 -13.72 1.86
CA GLY A 85 -0.12 -12.51 1.08
C GLY A 85 0.16 -12.76 -0.40
N PHE A 86 -0.75 -12.31 -1.27
CA PHE A 86 -0.61 -12.45 -2.72
C PHE A 86 -0.43 -11.09 -3.42
N GLY A 87 0.50 -11.06 -4.36
CA GLY A 87 0.78 -10.00 -5.31
C GLY A 87 1.25 -8.67 -4.72
N LEU A 88 1.26 -7.65 -5.58
CA LEU A 88 1.88 -6.35 -5.32
C LEU A 88 1.35 -5.65 -4.04
N MET A 89 0.05 -5.80 -3.76
CA MET A 89 -0.62 -5.26 -2.58
C MET A 89 -0.85 -6.28 -1.45
N GLN A 90 -0.23 -7.47 -1.52
CA GLN A 90 -0.29 -8.52 -0.50
C GLN A 90 -1.70 -8.84 0.02
N VAL A 91 -2.64 -9.11 -0.90
CA VAL A 91 -4.00 -9.53 -0.51
C VAL A 91 -3.95 -10.88 0.20
N ASP A 92 -4.45 -10.93 1.43
CA ASP A 92 -4.44 -12.13 2.25
C ASP A 92 -5.49 -13.16 1.79
N LYS A 93 -4.99 -14.31 1.33
CA LYS A 93 -5.81 -15.44 0.85
C LYS A 93 -6.70 -16.07 1.92
N ARG A 94 -6.40 -15.86 3.21
CA ARG A 94 -7.18 -16.40 4.34
C ARG A 94 -8.54 -15.72 4.46
N TYR A 95 -8.64 -14.48 3.99
CA TYR A 95 -9.84 -13.65 4.09
C TYR A 95 -10.47 -13.31 2.74
N HIS A 96 -9.72 -13.43 1.64
CA HIS A 96 -10.18 -13.04 0.31
C HIS A 96 -9.89 -14.11 -0.73
N LYS A 97 -10.83 -14.29 -1.67
CA LYS A 97 -10.58 -15.06 -2.89
C LYS A 97 -9.70 -14.23 -3.82
N ILE A 98 -8.51 -14.71 -4.13
CA ILE A 98 -7.55 -14.04 -5.02
C ILE A 98 -8.10 -13.94 -6.45
N VAL A 99 -7.88 -12.79 -7.10
CA VAL A 99 -8.20 -12.57 -8.51
C VAL A 99 -7.00 -12.02 -9.29
N GLY A 100 -6.91 -12.38 -10.57
CA GLY A 100 -5.84 -11.93 -11.46
C GLY A 100 -4.47 -12.59 -11.20
N THR A 101 -3.45 -12.12 -11.92
CA THR A 101 -2.05 -12.44 -11.61
C THR A 101 -1.50 -11.47 -10.57
N TRP A 102 -0.42 -11.86 -9.90
CA TRP A 102 0.18 -11.14 -8.78
C TRP A 102 0.53 -9.65 -9.08
N ASP A 103 0.75 -9.32 -10.36
CA ASP A 103 1.08 -7.98 -10.86
C ASP A 103 0.04 -7.39 -11.84
N SER A 104 -1.14 -8.01 -11.94
CA SER A 104 -2.21 -7.59 -12.86
C SER A 104 -2.99 -6.35 -12.40
N GLU A 105 -3.73 -5.75 -13.33
CA GLU A 105 -4.68 -4.68 -13.00
C GLU A 105 -5.81 -5.18 -12.09
N GLU A 106 -6.31 -6.40 -12.33
CA GLU A 106 -7.33 -7.06 -11.53
C GLU A 106 -6.89 -7.19 -10.07
N HIS A 107 -5.63 -7.58 -9.84
CA HIS A 107 -5.06 -7.70 -8.49
C HIS A 107 -4.93 -6.35 -7.79
N ILE A 108 -4.39 -5.33 -8.48
CA ILE A 108 -4.27 -3.97 -7.90
C ILE A 108 -5.68 -3.39 -7.66
N SER A 109 -6.67 -3.69 -8.52
CA SER A 109 -8.08 -3.34 -8.33
C SER A 109 -8.66 -3.99 -7.07
N GLN A 110 -8.41 -5.28 -6.85
CA GLN A 110 -8.85 -5.99 -5.65
C GLN A 110 -8.28 -5.37 -4.37
N GLY A 111 -6.96 -5.13 -4.32
CA GLY A 111 -6.34 -4.49 -3.16
C GLY A 111 -6.89 -3.08 -2.89
N SER A 112 -7.20 -2.33 -3.96
CA SER A 112 -7.79 -1.00 -3.88
C SER A 112 -9.24 -1.02 -3.37
N GLU A 113 -10.02 -2.03 -3.73
CA GLU A 113 -11.39 -2.23 -3.23
C GLU A 113 -11.40 -2.54 -1.73
N ILE A 114 -10.50 -3.42 -1.27
CA ILE A 114 -10.31 -3.75 0.14
C ILE A 114 -9.91 -2.49 0.93
N LEU A 115 -8.97 -1.68 0.42
CA LEU A 115 -8.62 -0.40 1.05
C LEU A 115 -9.83 0.53 1.18
N ASN A 116 -10.61 0.67 0.11
CA ASN A 116 -11.84 1.47 0.13
C ASN A 116 -12.86 0.97 1.15
N GLU A 117 -12.96 -0.34 1.34
CA GLU A 117 -13.79 -0.92 2.40
C GLU A 117 -13.27 -0.53 3.79
N PHE A 118 -11.97 -0.62 4.05
CA PHE A 118 -11.38 -0.18 5.32
C PHE A 118 -11.59 1.32 5.56
N ILE A 119 -11.47 2.16 4.53
CA ILE A 119 -11.79 3.59 4.63
C ILE A 119 -13.24 3.79 5.09
N ARG A 120 -14.21 3.09 4.50
CA ARG A 120 -15.62 3.18 4.90
C ARG A 120 -15.84 2.69 6.33
N ARG A 121 -15.21 1.58 6.72
CA ARG A 121 -15.30 1.05 8.09
C ARG A 121 -14.74 2.04 9.12
N ILE A 122 -13.60 2.67 8.85
CA ILE A 122 -13.01 3.70 9.72
C ILE A 122 -13.88 4.96 9.76
N GLN A 123 -14.41 5.40 8.62
CA GLN A 123 -15.36 6.52 8.56
C GLN A 123 -16.60 6.28 9.43
N ALA A 124 -17.16 5.07 9.38
CA ALA A 124 -18.31 4.70 10.20
C ALA A 124 -17.95 4.61 11.70
N LYS A 125 -16.77 4.08 12.03
CA LYS A 125 -16.31 3.93 13.41
C LYS A 125 -15.89 5.24 14.06
N PHE A 126 -15.29 6.15 13.30
CA PHE A 126 -14.77 7.44 13.77
C PHE A 126 -15.27 8.59 12.88
N PRO A 127 -16.57 8.88 12.87
CA PRO A 127 -17.16 9.87 11.96
C PRO A 127 -16.68 11.30 12.23
N ALA A 128 -16.30 11.60 13.48
CA ALA A 128 -15.78 12.90 13.89
C ALA A 128 -14.30 13.13 13.54
N TRP A 129 -13.56 12.10 13.10
CA TRP A 129 -12.17 12.28 12.69
C TRP A 129 -12.07 13.04 11.37
N PRO A 130 -11.04 13.88 11.19
CA PRO A 130 -10.68 14.43 9.89
C PRO A 130 -10.48 13.32 8.85
N LYS A 131 -10.74 13.62 7.57
CA LYS A 131 -10.64 12.63 6.48
C LYS A 131 -9.23 12.04 6.36
N GLU A 132 -8.23 12.84 6.66
CA GLU A 132 -6.81 12.53 6.72
C GLU A 132 -6.53 11.42 7.74
N HIS A 133 -7.12 11.52 8.94
CA HIS A 133 -6.98 10.52 10.01
C HIS A 133 -7.76 9.25 9.70
N GLN A 134 -8.92 9.38 9.06
CA GLN A 134 -9.70 8.23 8.61
C GLN A 134 -8.92 7.42 7.55
N LEU A 135 -8.30 8.13 6.59
CA LEU A 135 -7.43 7.52 5.59
C LEU A 135 -6.21 6.84 6.24
N LYS A 136 -5.52 7.54 7.16
CA LYS A 136 -4.38 6.99 7.90
C LYS A 136 -4.75 5.71 8.66
N GLY A 137 -5.91 5.72 9.34
CA GLY A 137 -6.43 4.55 10.04
C GLY A 137 -6.70 3.37 9.11
N ALA A 138 -7.23 3.63 7.91
CA ALA A 138 -7.50 2.58 6.93
C ALA A 138 -6.23 1.95 6.34
N VAL A 139 -5.21 2.77 6.04
CA VAL A 139 -3.90 2.28 5.56
C VAL A 139 -3.19 1.41 6.61
N LEU A 140 -3.42 1.66 7.91
CA LEU A 140 -2.90 0.77 8.96
C LEU A 140 -3.58 -0.60 9.00
N LEU A 141 -4.83 -0.70 8.55
CA LEU A 141 -5.57 -1.96 8.51
C LEU A 141 -5.20 -2.85 7.33
N THR A 142 -4.47 -2.34 6.33
CA THR A 142 -3.92 -3.19 5.27
C THR A 142 -2.71 -4.02 5.76
N HIS A 143 -2.18 -3.71 6.95
CA HIS A 143 -1.02 -4.35 7.59
C HIS A 143 -1.41 -5.32 8.73
N LEU A 144 -2.27 -6.32 8.52
CA LEU A 144 -2.59 -7.33 9.57
C LEU A 144 -2.97 -8.70 9.00
#